data_AF-A0A965VDM5-F1
#
_entry.id   AF-A0A965VDM5-F1
#
_cell.length_a   1.000
_cell.length_b   1.000
_cell.length_c   1.000
_cell.angle_alpha   90.00
_cell.angle_beta   90.00
_cell.angle_gamma   90.00
#
_symmetry.space_group_name_H-M   'P 1'
#
loop_
_entity.id
_entity.type
_entity.pdbx_description
1 polymer ?
#
loop_
_entity_poly.entity_id
_entity_poly.type
_entity_poly.pdbx_seq_one_letter_code
_entity_poly.pdbx_strand_id
1 'polypeptide(L)'
;MGMDEATQSKEPAPNSRLSQEPATSSQAHSGPRRPYLPWWKRNYIVNRDLQFKFAGSALVMGLVCTISSIAILLISFYSFGIWQGQRLPFPVILAIGFALIVNLVGIMFASILSTQRIVGPLFNLLRQFQKVSRGDFKAHAKFRTSDEIHYVARRFNEMLERLDERENEIFVHIEQAAEALESSDAEKARELIKQARNLRSRGLASG
;
A
#
# COMPACT_ATOMS: atom_id res chain seq x y z
N MET A 1 -35.92 -71.84 -4.48
CA MET A 1 -36.28 -72.77 -5.57
C MET A 1 -37.60 -72.25 -6.15
N GLY A 2 -37.62 -71.88 -7.44
CA GLY A 2 -38.76 -71.28 -8.18
C GLY A 2 -38.90 -69.76 -7.96
N MET A 3 -38.48 -68.88 -8.88
CA MET A 3 -39.09 -68.52 -10.17
C MET A 3 -40.44 -67.81 -10.01
N ASP A 4 -40.51 -66.54 -10.43
CA ASP A 4 -41.41 -66.14 -11.52
C ASP A 4 -41.07 -64.72 -12.04
N GLU A 5 -40.93 -64.68 -13.37
CA GLU A 5 -40.80 -63.50 -14.22
C GLU A 5 -42.09 -62.67 -14.23
N ALA A 6 -41.94 -61.35 -14.38
CA ALA A 6 -42.55 -60.57 -15.48
C ALA A 6 -42.45 -59.07 -15.16
N THR A 7 -41.63 -58.33 -15.91
CA THR A 7 -41.76 -56.87 -15.99
C THR A 7 -41.88 -56.44 -17.45
N GLN A 8 -43.16 -56.30 -17.78
CA GLN A 8 -43.84 -55.53 -18.82
C GLN A 8 -43.03 -54.47 -19.58
N SER A 9 -43.05 -54.60 -20.91
CA SER A 9 -42.66 -53.61 -21.91
C SER A 9 -43.89 -52.88 -22.47
N LYS A 10 -43.80 -51.55 -22.61
CA LYS A 10 -44.37 -50.63 -23.65
C LYS A 10 -44.99 -49.37 -23.06
N GLU A 11 -44.35 -48.23 -23.35
CA GLU A 11 -45.02 -46.94 -23.45
C GLU A 11 -44.21 -46.04 -24.41
N PRO A 12 -44.78 -45.47 -25.50
CA PRO A 12 -44.11 -44.46 -26.31
C PRO A 12 -44.57 -43.02 -25.97
N ALA A 13 -43.65 -42.10 -26.23
CA ALA A 13 -43.59 -40.71 -25.76
C ALA A 13 -44.75 -39.76 -26.14
N PRO A 14 -44.99 -38.70 -25.33
CA PRO A 14 -46.04 -37.71 -25.56
C PRO A 14 -45.56 -36.45 -26.31
N ASN A 15 -46.54 -35.85 -26.98
CA ASN A 15 -46.52 -34.63 -27.78
C ASN A 15 -45.99 -33.38 -27.06
N SER A 16 -45.02 -32.73 -27.69
CA SER A 16 -44.96 -31.29 -28.03
C SER A 16 -45.70 -30.28 -27.12
N ARG A 17 -45.12 -29.95 -25.96
CA ARG A 17 -45.30 -28.66 -25.27
C ARG A 17 -44.05 -28.33 -24.44
N LEU A 18 -43.29 -27.30 -24.80
CA LEU A 18 -42.55 -26.41 -23.88
C LEU A 18 -41.69 -25.41 -24.68
N SER A 19 -42.35 -24.43 -25.29
CA SER A 19 -41.72 -23.17 -25.70
C SER A 19 -42.15 -22.09 -24.70
N GLN A 20 -41.57 -22.09 -23.49
CA GLN A 20 -41.67 -20.98 -22.52
C GLN A 20 -40.40 -20.92 -21.67
N GLU A 21 -39.45 -20.07 -22.08
CA GLU A 21 -38.35 -19.60 -21.22
C GLU A 21 -38.86 -18.42 -20.37
N PRO A 22 -38.59 -18.37 -19.06
CA PRO A 22 -39.10 -17.31 -18.20
C PRO A 22 -38.22 -16.06 -18.23
N ALA A 23 -38.88 -14.91 -18.32
CA ALA A 23 -38.29 -13.60 -18.08
C ALA A 23 -37.86 -13.46 -16.61
N THR A 24 -36.55 -13.37 -16.36
CA THR A 24 -36.03 -12.86 -15.09
C THR A 24 -35.64 -11.39 -15.23
N SER A 25 -36.52 -10.56 -14.70
CA SER A 25 -36.29 -9.18 -14.32
C SER A 25 -35.21 -9.10 -13.24
N SER A 26 -34.00 -8.65 -13.61
CA SER A 26 -33.01 -8.17 -12.65
C SER A 26 -32.75 -6.69 -12.94
N GLN A 27 -33.58 -5.84 -12.32
CA GLN A 27 -33.33 -4.40 -12.22
C GLN A 27 -32.00 -4.18 -11.48
N ALA A 28 -30.92 -4.01 -12.22
CA ALA A 28 -29.62 -3.63 -11.70
C ALA A 28 -29.47 -2.10 -11.78
N HIS A 29 -29.39 -1.50 -10.59
CA HIS A 29 -29.04 -0.13 -10.27
C HIS A 29 -28.08 0.54 -11.30
N SER A 30 -28.62 1.37 -12.18
CA SER A 30 -27.85 2.14 -13.17
C SER A 30 -27.35 3.46 -12.56
N GLY A 31 -26.36 3.39 -11.68
CA GLY A 31 -25.52 4.55 -11.36
C GLY A 31 -24.57 4.86 -12.54
N PRO A 32 -24.11 6.10 -12.72
CA PRO A 32 -23.18 6.43 -13.80
C PRO A 32 -21.92 5.58 -13.68
N ARG A 33 -21.67 4.70 -14.66
CA ARG A 33 -20.45 3.90 -14.75
C ARG A 33 -19.28 4.88 -14.88
N ARG A 34 -18.50 5.04 -13.81
CA ARG A 34 -17.27 5.85 -13.84
C ARG A 34 -16.42 5.34 -15.01
N PRO A 35 -15.98 6.20 -15.95
CA PRO A 35 -15.22 5.75 -17.10
C PRO A 35 -13.93 5.08 -16.60
N TYR A 36 -13.75 3.82 -16.98
CA TYR A 36 -12.56 3.04 -16.71
C TYR A 36 -11.39 3.73 -17.42
N LEU A 37 -10.60 4.53 -16.69
CA LEU A 37 -9.40 5.15 -17.23
C LEU A 37 -8.42 4.03 -17.66
N PRO A 38 -7.87 4.07 -18.87
CA PRO A 38 -6.97 3.03 -19.35
C PRO A 38 -5.69 2.98 -18.53
N TRP A 39 -5.12 1.78 -18.37
CA TRP A 39 -4.01 1.50 -17.44
C TRP A 39 -2.75 2.33 -17.70
N TRP A 40 -2.52 2.83 -18.91
CA TRP A 40 -1.37 3.68 -19.27
C TRP A 40 -1.52 5.15 -18.85
N LYS A 41 -2.71 5.59 -18.42
CA LYS A 41 -2.92 6.94 -17.86
C LYS A 41 -2.69 7.00 -16.35
N ARG A 42 -2.27 5.87 -15.75
CA ARG A 42 -1.91 5.79 -14.34
C ARG A 42 -0.52 6.41 -14.20
N ASN A 43 -0.48 7.59 -13.60
CA ASN A 43 0.75 8.34 -13.38
C ASN A 43 1.66 7.54 -12.40
N TYR A 44 2.52 6.68 -12.93
CA TYR A 44 3.46 5.84 -12.15
C TYR A 44 4.65 6.63 -11.59
N ILE A 45 4.70 7.93 -11.90
CA ILE A 45 5.63 8.89 -11.34
C ILE A 45 5.06 9.35 -10.00
N VAL A 46 5.08 8.46 -9.00
CA VAL A 46 4.60 8.78 -7.66
C VAL A 46 5.59 9.70 -6.94
N ASN A 47 6.90 9.58 -7.19
CA ASN A 47 7.92 10.56 -6.82
C ASN A 47 9.22 10.28 -7.59
N ARG A 48 9.72 11.27 -8.35
CA ARG A 48 11.03 11.16 -9.03
C ARG A 48 12.16 11.08 -8.02
N ASP A 49 12.05 11.78 -6.91
CA ASP A 49 13.08 11.82 -5.86
C ASP A 49 13.34 10.43 -5.24
N LEU A 50 12.31 9.58 -5.08
CA LEU A 50 12.41 8.18 -4.59
C LEU A 50 13.30 7.39 -5.48
N GLN A 51 12.92 7.41 -6.75
CA GLN A 51 13.52 6.58 -7.74
C GLN A 51 14.98 7.01 -7.93
N PHE A 52 15.27 8.31 -7.92
CA PHE A 52 16.65 8.81 -8.06
C PHE A 52 17.55 8.49 -6.86
N LYS A 53 17.07 8.57 -5.62
CA LYS A 53 17.89 8.24 -4.44
C LYS A 53 18.14 6.75 -4.30
N PHE A 54 17.11 5.93 -4.47
CA PHE A 54 17.26 4.47 -4.42
C PHE A 54 18.08 3.97 -5.60
N ALA A 55 17.80 4.43 -6.83
CA ALA A 55 18.60 4.10 -7.99
C ALA A 55 20.05 4.60 -7.85
N GLY A 56 20.26 5.80 -7.30
CA GLY A 56 21.60 6.33 -7.04
C GLY A 56 22.39 5.47 -6.05
N SER A 57 21.79 5.08 -4.93
CA SER A 57 22.44 4.20 -3.95
C SER A 57 22.72 2.79 -4.50
N ALA A 58 21.79 2.23 -5.29
CA ALA A 58 21.95 0.95 -5.96
C ALA A 58 23.05 1.00 -7.04
N LEU A 59 23.14 2.12 -7.79
CA LEU A 59 24.21 2.35 -8.75
C LEU A 59 25.56 2.45 -8.07
N VAL A 60 25.69 3.19 -6.97
CA VAL A 60 26.96 3.29 -6.22
C VAL A 60 27.37 1.91 -5.67
N MET A 61 26.46 1.18 -5.04
CA MET A 61 26.75 -0.19 -4.57
C MET A 61 27.13 -1.13 -5.71
N GLY A 62 26.42 -1.05 -6.84
CA GLY A 62 26.73 -1.82 -8.04
C GLY A 62 28.13 -1.49 -8.57
N LEU A 63 28.50 -0.22 -8.65
CA LEU A 63 29.83 0.23 -9.05
C LEU A 63 30.92 -0.26 -8.09
N VAL A 64 30.68 -0.22 -6.78
CA VAL A 64 31.63 -0.77 -5.80
C VAL A 64 31.81 -2.28 -5.98
N CYS A 65 30.73 -3.02 -6.21
CA CYS A 65 30.78 -4.47 -6.45
C CYS A 65 31.51 -4.79 -7.77
N THR A 66 31.25 -4.05 -8.84
CA THR A 66 31.92 -4.27 -10.13
C THR A 66 33.40 -3.91 -10.05
N ILE A 67 33.77 -2.79 -9.41
CA ILE A 67 35.18 -2.40 -9.18
C ILE A 67 35.91 -3.48 -8.36
N SER A 68 35.30 -3.96 -7.28
CA SER A 68 35.86 -5.03 -6.45
C SER A 68 36.06 -6.32 -7.25
N SER A 69 35.08 -6.69 -8.08
CA SER A 69 35.16 -7.87 -8.96
C SER A 69 36.27 -7.75 -9.99
N ILE A 70 36.39 -6.58 -10.63
CA ILE A 70 37.45 -6.29 -11.61
C ILE A 70 38.81 -6.34 -10.93
N ALA A 71 38.97 -5.77 -9.73
CA ALA A 71 40.21 -5.82 -8.97
C ALA A 71 40.63 -7.27 -8.64
N ILE A 72 39.70 -8.12 -8.19
CA ILE A 72 39.95 -9.54 -7.93
C ILE A 72 40.43 -10.25 -9.20
N LEU A 73 39.78 -10.01 -10.34
CA LEU A 73 40.17 -10.60 -11.62
C LEU A 73 41.55 -10.11 -12.09
N LEU A 74 41.84 -8.81 -11.96
CA LEU A 74 43.13 -8.23 -12.32
C LEU A 74 44.28 -8.76 -11.46
N ILE A 75 44.07 -8.88 -10.14
CA ILE A 75 45.05 -9.48 -9.22
C ILE A 75 45.30 -10.94 -9.61
N SER A 76 44.24 -11.70 -9.89
CA SER A 76 44.35 -13.10 -10.31
C SER A 76 45.03 -13.24 -11.68
N PHE A 77 44.80 -12.30 -12.59
CA PHE A 77 45.43 -12.27 -13.91
C PHE A 77 46.92 -11.91 -13.83
N TYR A 78 47.29 -10.90 -13.04
CA TYR A 78 48.68 -10.49 -12.87
C TYR A 78 49.53 -11.56 -12.18
N SER A 79 48.99 -12.18 -11.12
CA SER A 79 49.66 -13.29 -10.44
C SER A 79 49.93 -14.47 -11.37
N PHE A 80 49.10 -14.67 -12.40
CA PHE A 80 49.21 -15.80 -13.31
C PHE A 80 49.93 -15.49 -14.63
N GLY A 81 49.83 -14.25 -15.14
CA GLY A 81 50.49 -13.80 -16.38
C GLY A 81 52.01 -13.85 -16.34
N ILE A 82 52.59 -14.07 -15.15
CA ILE A 82 54.03 -14.27 -14.94
C ILE A 82 54.44 -15.77 -15.12
N TRP A 83 53.48 -16.71 -15.12
CA TRP A 83 53.71 -18.16 -14.98
C TRP A 83 53.04 -19.05 -16.06
N GLN A 84 53.29 -18.77 -17.35
CA GLN A 84 53.19 -19.77 -18.44
C GLN A 84 51.77 -20.08 -19.03
N GLY A 85 51.76 -20.57 -20.28
CA GLY A 85 50.64 -20.45 -21.23
C GLY A 85 49.58 -21.58 -21.34
N GLN A 86 48.56 -21.22 -22.14
CA GLN A 86 47.52 -21.98 -22.86
C GLN A 86 46.40 -22.72 -22.09
N ARG A 87 46.43 -22.86 -20.74
CA ARG A 87 45.27 -23.38 -19.97
C ARG A 87 44.73 -22.35 -18.98
N LEU A 88 43.40 -22.24 -18.87
CA LEU A 88 42.74 -21.50 -17.79
C LEU A 88 43.13 -22.15 -16.45
N PRO A 89 43.84 -21.45 -15.57
CA PRO A 89 44.34 -22.05 -14.35
C PRO A 89 43.24 -22.11 -13.30
N PHE A 90 43.25 -23.17 -12.48
CA PHE A 90 42.39 -23.31 -11.31
C PHE A 90 42.24 -22.03 -10.45
N PRO A 91 43.29 -21.23 -10.18
CA PRO A 91 43.16 -19.97 -9.44
C PRO A 91 42.23 -18.95 -10.10
N VAL A 92 42.20 -18.86 -11.44
CA VAL A 92 41.30 -17.93 -12.15
C VAL A 92 39.84 -18.38 -12.01
N ILE A 93 39.58 -19.69 -12.07
CA ILE A 93 38.24 -20.24 -11.87
C ILE A 93 37.76 -19.96 -10.43
N LEU A 94 38.63 -20.13 -9.43
CA LEU A 94 38.34 -19.80 -8.04
C LEU A 94 38.08 -18.31 -7.84
N ALA A 95 38.86 -17.43 -8.48
CA ALA A 95 38.69 -15.99 -8.41
C ALA A 95 37.33 -15.54 -9.00
N ILE A 96 36.92 -16.12 -10.13
CA ILE A 96 35.59 -15.88 -10.71
C ILE A 96 34.48 -16.33 -9.75
N GLY A 97 34.59 -17.54 -9.20
CA GLY A 97 33.62 -18.05 -8.22
C GLY A 97 33.51 -17.15 -6.99
N PHE A 98 34.64 -16.69 -6.46
CA PHE A 98 34.68 -15.76 -5.33
C PHE A 98 34.05 -14.41 -5.67
N ALA A 99 34.34 -13.84 -6.84
CA ALA A 99 33.74 -12.59 -7.29
C ALA A 99 32.21 -12.69 -7.43
N LEU A 100 31.69 -13.83 -7.90
CA LEU A 100 30.25 -14.08 -7.99
C LEU A 100 29.60 -14.12 -6.60
N ILE A 101 30.24 -14.79 -5.63
CA ILE A 101 29.74 -14.85 -4.24
C ILE A 101 29.72 -13.45 -3.62
N VAL A 102 30.78 -12.66 -3.81
CA VAL A 102 30.85 -11.28 -3.29
C VAL A 102 29.74 -10.42 -3.88
N ASN A 103 29.45 -10.54 -5.19
CA ASN A 103 28.32 -9.82 -5.80
C ASN A 103 26.99 -10.28 -5.21
N LEU A 104 26.78 -11.57 -5.05
CA LEU A 104 25.52 -12.11 -4.50
C LEU A 104 25.27 -11.57 -3.08
N VAL A 105 26.30 -11.59 -2.24
CA VAL A 105 26.25 -11.05 -0.87
C VAL A 105 26.02 -9.54 -0.91
N GLY A 106 26.69 -8.81 -1.81
CA GLY A 106 26.51 -7.37 -1.98
C GLY A 106 25.08 -6.99 -2.37
N ILE A 107 24.49 -7.71 -3.32
CA ILE A 107 23.09 -7.54 -3.74
C ILE A 107 22.15 -7.83 -2.57
N MET A 108 22.36 -8.93 -1.84
CA MET A 108 21.55 -9.30 -0.68
C MET A 108 21.59 -8.20 0.41
N PHE A 109 22.77 -7.68 0.72
CA PHE A 109 22.93 -6.58 1.67
C PHE A 109 22.23 -5.30 1.20
N ALA A 110 22.39 -4.94 -0.08
CA ALA A 110 21.75 -3.77 -0.66
C ALA A 110 20.22 -3.86 -0.57
N SER A 111 19.64 -5.04 -0.81
CA SER A 111 18.20 -5.28 -0.67
C SER A 111 17.74 -5.06 0.78
N ILE A 112 18.44 -5.65 1.75
CA ILE A 112 18.08 -5.55 3.18
C ILE A 112 18.15 -4.09 3.67
N LEU A 113 19.23 -3.38 3.33
CA LEU A 113 19.42 -1.99 3.74
C LEU A 113 18.36 -1.06 3.14
N SER A 114 17.95 -1.32 1.90
CA SER A 114 16.90 -0.54 1.23
C SER A 114 15.55 -0.68 1.93
N THR A 115 15.20 -1.90 2.37
CA THR A 115 13.95 -2.16 3.09
C THR A 115 13.92 -1.48 4.46
N GLN A 116 15.02 -1.53 5.21
CA GLN A 116 15.05 -1.00 6.58
C GLN A 116 14.82 0.52 6.66
N ARG A 117 15.20 1.28 5.63
CA ARG A 117 14.97 2.73 5.58
C ARG A 117 13.49 3.12 5.48
N ILE A 118 12.66 2.29 4.83
CA ILE A 118 11.24 2.57 4.61
C ILE A 118 10.40 2.05 5.77
N VAL A 119 10.73 0.87 6.28
CA VAL A 119 9.95 0.17 7.30
C VAL A 119 9.88 0.96 8.61
N GLY A 120 10.98 1.57 9.05
CA GLY A 120 11.03 2.34 10.30
C GLY A 120 10.01 3.50 10.35
N PRO A 121 10.06 4.45 9.41
CA PRO A 121 9.09 5.55 9.37
C PRO A 121 7.66 5.07 9.11
N LEU A 122 7.45 3.99 8.36
CA LEU A 122 6.12 3.42 8.13
C LEU A 122 5.48 2.89 9.42
N PHE A 123 6.25 2.19 10.26
CA PHE A 123 5.76 1.73 11.57
C PHE A 123 5.43 2.89 12.50
N ASN A 124 6.23 3.97 12.48
CA ASN A 124 5.90 5.16 13.26
C ASN A 124 4.58 5.79 12.78
N LEU A 125 4.37 5.91 11.47
CA LEU A 125 3.12 6.41 10.91
C LEU A 125 1.93 5.53 11.33
N LEU A 126 2.07 4.20 11.24
CA LEU A 126 1.04 3.26 11.66
C LEU A 126 0.69 3.41 13.16
N ARG A 127 1.70 3.63 14.02
CA ARG A 127 1.49 3.89 15.45
C ARG A 127 0.73 5.20 15.68
N GLN A 128 0.97 6.24 14.88
CA GLN A 128 0.20 7.48 14.96
C GLN A 128 -1.23 7.26 14.50
N PHE A 129 -1.47 6.53 13.40
CA PHE A 129 -2.82 6.14 12.98
C PHE A 129 -3.60 5.42 14.09
N GLN A 130 -2.95 4.53 14.84
CA GLN A 130 -3.58 3.87 15.98
C GLN A 130 -4.00 4.84 17.09
N LYS A 131 -3.21 5.88 17.38
CA LYS A 131 -3.60 6.91 18.36
C LYS A 131 -4.82 7.71 17.88
N VAL A 132 -4.80 8.08 16.61
CA VAL A 132 -5.90 8.81 15.94
C VAL A 132 -7.18 7.99 15.95
N SER A 133 -7.08 6.68 15.72
CA SER A 133 -8.24 5.77 15.80
C SER A 133 -8.87 5.69 17.20
N ARG A 134 -8.13 6.09 18.24
CA ARG A 134 -8.62 6.16 19.63
C ARG A 134 -9.13 7.56 20.02
N GLY A 135 -9.15 8.51 19.08
CA GLY A 135 -9.60 9.89 19.31
C GLY A 135 -8.51 10.84 19.82
N ASP A 136 -7.23 10.45 19.79
CA ASP A 136 -6.14 11.38 20.12
C ASP A 136 -5.66 12.11 18.85
N PHE A 137 -6.22 13.29 18.59
CA PHE A 137 -5.87 14.14 17.44
C PHE A 137 -4.75 15.15 17.73
N LYS A 138 -4.34 15.30 19.00
CA LYS A 138 -3.24 16.20 19.40
C LYS A 138 -1.86 15.65 19.02
N ALA A 139 -1.82 14.39 18.59
CA ALA A 139 -0.60 13.74 18.14
C ALA A 139 -0.01 14.44 16.91
N HIS A 140 1.25 14.85 16.99
CA HIS A 140 2.00 15.34 15.82
C HIS A 140 3.01 14.28 15.41
N ALA A 141 2.89 13.78 14.18
CA ALA A 141 3.84 12.83 13.65
C ALA A 141 5.13 13.57 13.26
N LYS A 142 6.10 13.61 14.19
CA LYS A 142 7.46 14.09 13.93
C LYS A 142 8.29 12.96 13.32
N PHE A 143 8.62 13.09 12.05
CA PHE A 143 9.53 12.15 11.37
C PHE A 143 10.91 12.78 11.25
N ARG A 144 11.96 12.01 11.53
CA ARG A 144 13.35 12.44 11.34
C ARG A 144 13.60 12.70 9.86
N THR A 145 14.20 13.85 9.58
CA THR A 145 14.26 14.65 8.34
C THR A 145 14.88 14.00 7.08
N SER A 146 14.96 12.68 6.92
CA SER A 146 15.75 12.11 5.81
C SER A 146 14.99 11.46 4.65
N ASP A 147 13.70 11.11 4.78
CA ASP A 147 13.03 10.30 3.76
C ASP A 147 11.67 10.83 3.28
N GLU A 148 11.28 10.31 2.14
CA GLU A 148 10.17 10.71 1.26
C GLU A 148 8.78 10.56 1.87
N ILE A 149 8.74 9.89 3.01
CA ILE A 149 7.59 9.81 3.90
C ILE A 149 7.31 11.19 4.52
N HIS A 150 8.19 12.18 4.39
CA HIS A 150 7.92 13.56 4.81
C HIS A 150 6.69 14.17 4.13
N TYR A 151 6.45 13.91 2.84
CA TYR A 151 5.23 14.40 2.19
C TYR A 151 3.99 13.74 2.79
N VAL A 152 4.03 12.43 2.99
CA VAL A 152 2.95 11.66 3.62
C VAL A 152 2.70 12.13 5.05
N ALA A 153 3.78 12.35 5.81
CA ALA A 153 3.76 12.88 7.16
C ALA A 153 3.12 14.27 7.23
N ARG A 154 3.49 15.16 6.31
CA ARG A 154 2.91 16.50 6.25
C ARG A 154 1.42 16.44 5.97
N ARG A 155 1.00 15.67 4.97
CA ARG A 155 -0.42 15.45 4.66
C ARG A 155 -1.19 14.81 5.81
N PHE A 156 -0.54 13.88 6.51
CA PHE A 156 -1.12 13.25 7.70
C PHE A 156 -1.28 14.25 8.84
N ASN A 157 -0.29 15.09 9.11
CA ASN A 157 -0.40 16.14 10.12
C ASN A 157 -1.44 17.21 9.74
N GLU A 158 -1.51 17.63 8.47
CA GLU A 158 -2.56 18.53 7.95
C GLU A 158 -3.97 17.91 8.17
N MET A 159 -4.12 16.60 8.03
CA MET A 159 -5.36 15.89 8.34
C MET A 159 -5.68 15.92 9.83
N LEU A 160 -4.66 15.77 10.69
CA LEU A 160 -4.85 15.79 12.15
C LEU A 160 -5.22 17.16 12.68
N GLU A 161 -4.59 18.21 12.17
CA GLU A 161 -4.92 19.59 12.49
C GLU A 161 -6.40 19.88 12.18
N ARG A 162 -6.88 19.46 11.00
CA ARG A 162 -8.29 19.59 10.62
C ARG A 162 -9.25 18.76 11.48
N LEU A 163 -8.79 17.63 12.03
CA LEU A 163 -9.60 16.81 12.94
C LEU A 163 -9.69 17.48 14.33
N ASP A 164 -8.57 18.00 14.84
CA ASP A 164 -8.49 18.71 16.12
C ASP A 164 -9.29 20.03 16.08
N GLU A 165 -9.17 20.82 15.00
CA GLU A 165 -9.97 22.04 14.78
C GLU A 165 -11.47 21.74 14.82
N ARG A 166 -11.91 20.67 14.13
CA ARG A 166 -13.31 20.26 14.11
C ARG A 166 -13.80 19.78 15.47
N GLU A 167 -12.99 19.03 16.20
CA GLU A 167 -13.34 18.58 17.54
C GLU A 167 -13.52 19.79 18.49
N ASN A 168 -12.59 20.74 18.44
CA ASN A 168 -12.70 21.98 19.21
C ASN A 168 -13.93 22.81 18.82
N GLU A 169 -14.25 22.94 17.53
CA GLU A 169 -15.45 23.67 17.07
C GLU A 169 -16.73 23.03 17.62
N ILE A 170 -16.84 21.70 17.60
CA ILE A 170 -17.96 20.97 18.20
C ILE A 170 -18.03 21.22 19.70
N PHE A 171 -16.90 21.18 20.40
CA PHE A 171 -16.84 21.39 21.85
C PHE A 171 -17.28 22.81 22.24
N VAL A 172 -16.82 23.83 21.51
CA VAL A 172 -17.23 25.22 21.71
C VAL A 172 -18.73 25.41 21.52
N HIS A 173 -19.32 24.81 20.48
CA HIS A 173 -20.78 24.89 20.27
C HIS A 173 -21.58 24.17 21.36
N ILE A 174 -21.05 23.08 21.93
CA ILE A 174 -21.68 22.39 23.06
C ILE A 174 -21.63 23.27 24.31
N GLU A 175 -20.49 23.89 24.61
CA GLU A 175 -20.34 24.76 25.78
C GLU A 175 -21.25 25.99 25.68
N GLN A 176 -21.28 26.65 24.53
CA GLN A 176 -22.18 27.78 24.28
C GLN A 176 -23.66 27.38 24.37
N ALA A 177 -24.00 26.14 24.00
CA ALA A 177 -25.36 25.64 24.15
C ALA A 177 -25.71 25.39 25.62
N ALA A 178 -24.75 24.91 26.43
CA ALA A 178 -24.92 24.75 27.87
C ALA A 178 -25.13 26.10 28.56
N GLU A 179 -24.29 27.10 28.25
CA GLU A 179 -24.44 28.48 28.76
C GLU A 179 -25.79 29.11 28.37
N ALA A 180 -26.23 28.93 27.12
CA ALA A 180 -27.52 29.46 26.66
C ALA A 180 -28.73 28.78 27.33
N LEU A 181 -28.60 27.54 27.79
CA LEU A 181 -29.63 26.90 28.60
C LEU A 181 -29.68 27.49 30.02
N GLU A 182 -28.52 27.82 30.59
CA GLU A 182 -28.43 28.50 31.89
C GLU A 182 -28.98 29.93 31.84
N SER A 183 -28.79 30.65 30.73
CA SER A 183 -29.37 31.98 30.51
C SER A 183 -30.86 31.95 30.11
N SER A 184 -31.49 30.77 30.07
CA SER A 184 -32.88 30.55 29.59
C SER A 184 -33.14 30.94 28.12
N ASP A 185 -32.10 31.10 27.31
CA ASP A 185 -32.18 31.33 25.86
C ASP A 185 -32.33 30.01 25.09
N ALA A 186 -33.49 29.35 25.29
CA ALA A 186 -33.77 28.03 24.72
C ALA A 186 -33.69 27.98 23.18
N GLU A 187 -33.94 29.09 22.50
CA GLU A 187 -33.85 29.18 21.04
C GLU A 187 -32.40 29.13 20.56
N LYS A 188 -31.51 29.91 21.20
CA LYS A 188 -30.07 29.95 20.89
C LYS A 188 -29.40 28.60 21.20
N ALA A 189 -29.74 27.99 22.32
CA ALA A 189 -29.25 26.65 22.68
C ALA A 189 -29.63 25.59 21.62
N ARG A 190 -30.89 25.61 21.15
CA ARG A 190 -31.36 24.70 20.08
C ARG A 190 -30.60 24.90 18.78
N GLU A 191 -30.28 26.13 18.43
CA GLU A 191 -29.51 26.44 17.22
C GLU A 191 -28.07 25.91 17.29
N LEU A 192 -27.37 26.14 18.40
CA LEU A 192 -25.99 25.67 18.61
C LEU A 192 -25.88 24.14 18.61
N ILE A 193 -26.85 23.45 19.22
CA ILE A 193 -26.94 21.97 19.16
C ILE A 193 -27.15 21.50 17.72
N LYS A 194 -27.95 22.21 16.92
CA LYS A 194 -28.17 21.90 15.51
C LYS A 194 -26.89 22.12 14.69
N GLN A 195 -26.13 23.19 14.97
CA GLN A 195 -24.83 23.45 14.34
C GLN A 195 -23.82 22.35 14.66
N ALA A 196 -23.64 21.98 15.93
CA ALA A 196 -22.77 20.87 16.36
C ALA A 196 -23.16 19.53 15.69
N ARG A 197 -24.48 19.24 15.60
CA ARG A 197 -24.99 18.04 14.92
C ARG A 197 -24.66 18.04 13.43
N ASN A 198 -24.77 19.19 12.76
CA ASN A 198 -24.43 19.33 11.34
C ASN A 198 -22.92 19.19 11.09
N LEU A 199 -22.07 19.72 11.97
CA LEU A 199 -20.62 19.54 11.87
C LEU A 199 -20.24 18.05 11.99
N ARG A 200 -20.86 17.34 12.95
CA ARG A 200 -20.68 15.90 13.12
C ARG A 200 -21.14 15.10 11.89
N SER A 201 -22.30 15.42 11.32
CA SER A 201 -22.84 14.69 10.16
C SER A 201 -22.02 14.89 8.88
N ARG A 202 -21.45 16.09 8.67
CA ARG A 202 -20.52 16.37 7.55
C ARG A 202 -19.24 15.54 7.66
N GLY A 203 -18.78 15.24 8.88
CA GLY A 203 -17.66 14.32 9.11
C GLY A 203 -17.95 12.88 8.67
N LEU A 204 -19.16 12.36 8.93
CA LEU A 204 -19.54 10.98 8.61
C LEU A 204 -19.87 10.76 7.12
N ALA A 205 -20.35 11.78 6.41
CA ALA A 205 -20.74 11.66 5.01
C ALA A 205 -19.57 11.78 4.00
N SER A 206 -18.36 12.08 4.49
CA SER A 206 -17.15 12.26 3.66
C SER A 206 -16.13 11.12 3.77
N GLY A 207 -16.45 10.06 4.53
CA GLY A 207 -15.64 8.85 4.71
C GLY A 207 -16.01 7.72 3.75
#